data_AF-A0A1N7FI89-F1
#
_entry.id   AF-A0A1N7FI89-F1
#
_cell.length_a   1.000
_cell.length_b   1.000
_cell.length_c   1.000
_cell.angle_alpha   90.00
_cell.angle_beta   90.00
_cell.angle_gamma   90.00
#
_symmetry.space_group_name_H-M   'P 1'
#
loop_
_entity.id
_entity.type
_entity.pdbx_description
1 polymer ?
#
loop_
_entity_poly.entity_id
_entity_poly.type
_entity_poly.pdbx_seq_one_letter_code
_entity_poly.pdbx_strand_id
1 'polypeptide(L)'
;MSVTAEHFNPTHEEKYHEFLIPDPDYGFDPIEKMIEFRETIAEFPQTKATFKQKHIRGDGSVNIPNYFWCRAVIFARSWRVSDTFTNVTGGATKYVNPNYPHRRRYADTAVLCDCGEIITKFDQKNPETKAWEIISNSHTDECRKEWEIQSRATLWKNRRQIINQGAWFGHSFREMTNRMDMSEISSANGVTVELEMDMQLLKAKALARIGRTVALLRDRYTVKKIARAYGISRPYASELYRKHPTDDTLEDVITAHPSTKFTIPEAKA
;
A
#
# COMPACT_ATOMS: atom_id res chain seq x y z
N MET A 1 2.35 -11.27 24.93
CA MET A 1 2.80 -11.62 23.56
C MET A 1 1.72 -11.12 22.61
N SER A 2 1.89 -9.91 22.07
CA SER A 2 0.91 -9.28 21.18
C SER A 2 0.97 -9.94 19.81
N VAL A 3 -0.16 -10.45 19.33
CA VAL A 3 -0.35 -10.83 17.94
C VAL A 3 -0.12 -9.58 17.10
N THR A 4 1.08 -9.39 16.59
CA THR A 4 1.37 -8.33 15.61
C THR A 4 0.52 -8.67 14.41
N ALA A 5 -0.46 -7.81 14.10
CA ALA A 5 -1.26 -7.92 12.89
C ALA A 5 -0.32 -8.25 11.73
N GLU A 6 -0.43 -9.46 11.19
CA GLU A 6 0.37 -9.89 10.06
C GLU A 6 0.19 -8.83 8.97
N HIS A 7 1.28 -8.14 8.66
CA HIS A 7 1.31 -7.20 7.57
C HIS A 7 0.87 -7.96 6.33
N PHE A 8 -0.13 -7.46 5.61
CA PHE A 8 -0.51 -8.04 4.33
C PHE A 8 0.75 -8.14 3.46
N ASN A 9 1.20 -9.36 3.20
CA ASN A 9 2.33 -9.62 2.33
C ASN A 9 1.77 -10.30 1.08
N PRO A 10 1.48 -9.55 0.01
CA PRO A 10 0.90 -10.13 -1.20
C PRO A 10 1.83 -11.21 -1.75
N THR A 11 1.33 -12.42 -1.93
CA THR A 11 2.02 -13.38 -2.80
C THR A 11 1.72 -12.99 -4.24
N HIS A 12 2.73 -13.07 -5.12
CA HIS A 12 2.53 -12.73 -6.53
C HIS A 12 1.67 -13.75 -7.30
N GLU A 13 1.27 -14.84 -6.64
CA GLU A 13 0.55 -15.98 -7.18
C GLU A 13 -0.97 -15.83 -7.14
N GLU A 14 -1.51 -14.98 -6.25
CA GLU A 14 -2.95 -14.74 -6.14
C GLU A 14 -3.51 -14.17 -7.46
N LYS A 15 -4.37 -14.95 -8.11
CA LYS A 15 -5.01 -14.62 -9.41
C LYS A 15 -6.14 -13.60 -9.27
N TYR A 16 -6.75 -13.50 -8.09
CA TYR A 16 -7.91 -12.67 -7.79
C TYR A 16 -7.67 -11.85 -6.51
N HIS A 17 -8.54 -10.86 -6.26
CA HIS A 17 -8.67 -10.26 -4.94
C HIS A 17 -9.62 -11.11 -4.08
N GLU A 18 -9.11 -12.20 -3.51
CA GLU A 18 -9.91 -13.21 -2.80
C GLU A 18 -10.76 -12.65 -1.67
N PHE A 19 -10.26 -11.62 -0.98
CA PHE A 19 -11.01 -10.94 0.09
C PHE A 19 -12.30 -10.23 -0.38
N LEU A 20 -12.46 -10.01 -1.69
CA LEU A 20 -13.68 -9.46 -2.28
C LEU A 20 -14.63 -10.53 -2.81
N ILE A 21 -14.20 -11.79 -2.88
CA ILE A 21 -15.04 -12.90 -3.34
C ILE A 21 -15.95 -13.32 -2.17
N PRO A 22 -17.29 -13.34 -2.35
CA PRO A 22 -18.19 -13.66 -1.23
C PRO A 22 -18.08 -15.14 -0.84
N ASP A 23 -17.81 -15.34 0.44
CA ASP A 23 -17.73 -16.63 1.11
C ASP A 23 -18.85 -16.73 2.17
N PRO A 24 -19.63 -17.83 2.22
CA PRO A 24 -20.65 -18.05 3.25
C PRO A 24 -20.13 -17.88 4.68
N ASP A 25 -18.86 -18.21 4.93
CA ASP A 25 -18.26 -18.19 6.27
C ASP A 25 -17.95 -16.77 6.76
N TYR A 26 -18.01 -15.76 5.90
CA TYR A 26 -17.74 -14.37 6.30
C TYR A 26 -18.85 -13.78 7.17
N GLY A 27 -20.10 -14.22 6.99
CA GLY A 27 -21.24 -13.61 7.66
C GLY A 27 -21.55 -12.17 7.21
N PHE A 28 -20.91 -11.69 6.14
CA PHE A 28 -21.21 -10.41 5.48
C PHE A 28 -20.87 -10.46 3.99
N ASP A 29 -21.44 -9.55 3.21
CA ASP A 29 -21.10 -9.35 1.80
C ASP A 29 -19.84 -8.46 1.67
N PRO A 30 -18.71 -8.97 1.17
CA PRO A 30 -17.46 -8.20 1.10
C PRO A 30 -17.52 -7.02 0.12
N ILE A 31 -18.35 -7.10 -0.92
CA ILE A 31 -18.54 -5.99 -1.87
C ILE A 31 -19.32 -4.87 -1.24
N GLU A 32 -20.43 -5.18 -0.56
CA GLU A 32 -21.17 -4.16 0.19
C GLU A 32 -20.32 -3.56 1.29
N LYS A 33 -19.55 -4.38 2.02
CA LYS A 33 -18.71 -3.89 3.09
C LYS A 33 -17.60 -2.98 2.59
N MET A 34 -17.05 -3.24 1.40
CA MET A 34 -16.05 -2.39 0.79
C MET A 34 -16.64 -1.06 0.28
N ILE A 35 -17.88 -1.07 -0.21
CA ILE A 35 -18.61 0.16 -0.56
C ILE A 35 -18.81 1.02 0.68
N GLU A 36 -19.37 0.44 1.75
CA GLU A 36 -19.57 1.10 3.04
C GLU A 36 -18.25 1.71 3.55
N PHE A 37 -17.18 0.92 3.55
CA PHE A 37 -15.86 1.38 4.01
C PHE A 37 -15.38 2.62 3.24
N ARG A 38 -15.49 2.64 1.92
CA ARG A 38 -15.06 3.78 1.09
C ARG A 38 -15.93 5.02 1.35
N GLU A 39 -17.23 4.82 1.51
CA GLU A 39 -18.19 5.92 1.71
C GLU A 39 -17.99 6.57 3.07
N THR A 40 -17.84 5.78 4.13
CA THR A 40 -17.52 6.33 5.45
C THR A 40 -16.19 7.10 5.46
N ILE A 41 -15.18 6.66 4.69
CA ILE A 41 -13.93 7.41 4.55
C ILE A 41 -14.14 8.72 3.78
N ALA A 42 -14.94 8.71 2.72
CA ALA A 42 -15.25 9.90 1.94
C ALA A 42 -15.99 10.97 2.77
N GLU A 43 -16.79 10.54 3.74
CA GLU A 43 -17.54 11.40 4.65
C GLU A 43 -16.70 11.98 5.80
N PHE A 44 -15.50 11.47 6.05
CA PHE A 44 -14.67 12.04 7.11
C PHE A 44 -14.25 13.47 6.79
N PRO A 45 -14.29 14.39 7.78
CA PRO A 45 -13.79 15.75 7.61
C PRO A 45 -12.34 15.73 7.13
N GLN A 46 -11.99 16.65 6.22
CA GLN A 46 -10.61 16.78 5.73
C GLN A 46 -9.61 17.10 6.84
N THR A 47 -10.06 17.58 8.00
CA THR A 47 -9.22 17.82 9.20
C THR A 47 -8.94 16.56 10.01
N LYS A 48 -9.71 15.48 9.80
CA LYS A 48 -9.59 14.23 10.54
C LYS A 48 -8.44 13.40 9.96
N ALA A 49 -7.27 13.47 10.61
CA ALA A 49 -6.06 12.80 10.15
C ALA A 49 -6.13 11.26 10.23
N THR A 50 -6.80 10.71 11.25
CA THR A 50 -6.82 9.28 11.52
C THR A 50 -8.20 8.77 11.92
N PHE A 51 -8.42 7.46 11.76
CA PHE A 51 -9.62 6.76 12.19
C PHE A 51 -9.28 5.41 12.84
N LYS A 52 -10.27 4.77 13.48
CA LYS A 52 -10.17 3.46 14.12
C LYS A 52 -11.15 2.52 13.45
N GLN A 53 -10.97 1.21 13.61
CA GLN A 53 -11.87 0.21 13.04
C GLN A 53 -13.34 0.41 13.46
N LYS A 54 -13.59 0.78 14.72
CA LYS A 54 -14.93 1.10 15.23
C LYS A 54 -15.62 2.28 14.53
N HIS A 55 -14.87 3.18 13.89
CA HIS A 55 -15.47 4.30 13.14
C HIS A 55 -16.06 3.84 11.80
N ILE A 56 -15.67 2.66 11.30
CA ILE A 56 -16.21 2.06 10.08
C ILE A 56 -17.20 0.94 10.41
N ARG A 57 -16.96 0.17 11.48
CA ARG A 57 -17.82 -0.96 11.87
C ARG A 57 -19.20 -0.58 12.43
N GLY A 58 -19.41 0.69 12.81
CA GLY A 58 -20.64 1.10 13.50
C GLY A 58 -20.76 0.48 14.90
N ASP A 59 -21.97 0.06 15.26
CA ASP A 59 -22.37 -0.49 16.57
C ASP A 59 -21.74 -1.85 16.93
N GLY A 60 -20.98 -2.47 16.01
CA GLY A 60 -20.22 -3.68 16.27
C GLY A 60 -20.95 -5.00 15.99
N SER A 61 -22.17 -4.94 15.43
CA SER A 61 -23.00 -6.12 15.12
C SER A 61 -22.36 -7.12 14.15
N VAL A 62 -21.52 -6.66 13.20
CA VAL A 62 -20.85 -7.52 12.22
C VAL A 62 -19.40 -7.78 12.63
N ASN A 63 -19.02 -9.05 12.80
CA ASN A 63 -17.64 -9.45 13.02
C ASN A 63 -16.85 -9.40 11.71
N ILE A 64 -15.95 -8.42 11.55
CA ILE A 64 -15.07 -8.33 10.37
C ILE A 64 -13.75 -9.01 10.70
N PRO A 65 -13.39 -10.11 10.00
CA PRO A 65 -12.12 -10.77 10.18
C PRO A 65 -10.94 -9.84 9.93
N ASN A 66 -9.86 -10.01 10.70
CA ASN A 66 -8.66 -9.18 10.57
C ASN A 66 -8.04 -9.27 9.16
N TYR A 67 -8.09 -10.44 8.52
CA TYR A 67 -7.52 -10.62 7.17
C TYR A 67 -8.23 -9.75 6.12
N PHE A 68 -9.56 -9.60 6.19
CA PHE A 68 -10.34 -8.72 5.32
C PHE A 68 -10.00 -7.26 5.64
N TRP A 69 -9.99 -6.91 6.93
CA TRP A 69 -9.76 -5.55 7.39
C TRP A 69 -8.40 -4.99 6.92
N CYS A 70 -7.32 -5.75 7.08
CA CYS A 70 -5.99 -5.35 6.63
C CYS A 70 -5.95 -5.06 5.12
N ARG A 71 -6.61 -5.89 4.31
CA ARG A 71 -6.69 -5.71 2.85
C ARG A 71 -7.60 -4.55 2.46
N ALA A 72 -8.77 -4.41 3.10
CA ALA A 72 -9.71 -3.33 2.85
C ALA A 72 -9.11 -1.94 3.13
N VAL A 73 -8.35 -1.81 4.22
CA VAL A 73 -7.61 -0.58 4.57
C VAL A 73 -6.68 -0.17 3.43
N ILE A 74 -5.81 -1.08 2.98
CA ILE A 74 -4.86 -0.78 1.91
C ILE A 74 -5.62 -0.55 0.61
N PHE A 75 -6.59 -1.38 0.25
CA PHE A 75 -7.39 -1.22 -0.95
C PHE A 75 -8.08 0.16 -1.05
N ALA A 76 -8.56 0.68 0.08
CA ALA A 76 -9.12 2.03 0.23
C ALA A 76 -8.07 3.15 0.31
N ARG A 77 -6.80 2.87 0.00
CA ARG A 77 -5.66 3.81 0.04
C ARG A 77 -5.37 4.36 1.42
N SER A 78 -5.86 3.69 2.45
CA SER A 78 -5.53 3.97 3.84
C SER A 78 -4.38 3.06 4.27
N TRP A 79 -3.74 3.37 5.39
CA TRP A 79 -2.70 2.53 5.97
C TRP A 79 -2.69 2.68 7.48
N ARG A 80 -2.08 1.71 8.17
CA ARG A 80 -1.92 1.75 9.61
C ARG A 80 -0.94 2.87 9.98
N VAL A 81 -1.25 3.66 11.00
CA VAL A 81 -0.30 4.61 11.57
C VAL A 81 0.84 3.81 12.22
N SER A 82 2.08 4.07 11.83
CA SER A 82 3.25 3.40 12.41
C SER A 82 3.28 3.59 13.92
N ASP A 83 3.67 2.53 14.64
CA ASP A 83 3.78 2.55 16.10
C ASP A 83 4.80 3.61 16.56
N THR A 84 5.76 3.95 15.69
CA THR A 84 6.73 5.02 15.85
C THR A 84 6.10 6.40 16.07
N PHE A 85 4.87 6.64 15.59
CA PHE A 85 4.13 7.89 15.83
C PHE A 85 3.16 7.81 17.01
N THR A 86 2.95 6.63 17.58
CA THR A 86 2.01 6.42 18.67
C THR A 86 2.76 6.05 19.94
N ASN A 87 3.11 7.06 20.75
CA ASN A 87 3.60 6.87 22.13
C ASN A 87 2.55 6.26 23.09
N VAL A 88 1.53 5.57 22.57
CA VAL A 88 0.35 5.16 23.33
C VAL A 88 0.39 3.65 23.53
N THR A 89 1.12 3.23 24.56
CA THR A 89 0.94 1.94 25.23
C THR A 89 -0.54 1.78 25.60
N GLY A 90 -1.29 0.99 24.81
CA GLY A 90 -2.70 0.66 25.07
C GLY A 90 -3.74 1.34 24.16
N GLY A 91 -3.34 2.10 23.15
CA GLY A 91 -4.28 2.71 22.20
C GLY A 91 -4.81 1.73 21.14
N ALA A 92 -6.11 1.73 20.88
CA ALA A 92 -6.68 1.02 19.72
C ALA A 92 -6.02 1.47 18.40
N THR A 93 -5.64 0.51 17.54
CA THR A 93 -4.97 0.70 16.25
C THR A 93 -5.65 1.81 15.42
N LYS A 94 -4.83 2.75 14.93
CA LYS A 94 -5.26 3.88 14.11
C LYS A 94 -4.84 3.68 12.66
N TYR A 95 -5.65 4.20 11.76
CA TYR A 95 -5.43 4.21 10.31
C TYR A 95 -5.47 5.63 9.79
N VAL A 96 -4.69 5.92 8.76
CA VAL A 96 -4.61 7.24 8.15
C VAL A 96 -5.80 7.48 7.23
N ASN A 97 -6.44 8.64 7.37
CA ASN A 97 -7.46 9.09 6.42
C ASN A 97 -6.77 9.53 5.11
N PRO A 98 -7.06 8.88 3.96
CA PRO A 98 -6.44 9.23 2.68
C PRO A 98 -6.84 10.62 2.19
N ASN A 99 -7.94 11.20 2.70
CA ASN A 99 -8.41 12.53 2.34
C ASN A 99 -7.76 13.64 3.20
N TYR A 100 -6.97 13.30 4.22
CA TYR A 100 -6.27 14.29 5.04
C TYR A 100 -5.14 14.98 4.23
N PRO A 101 -5.09 16.32 4.16
CA PRO A 101 -4.09 17.04 3.36
C PRO A 101 -2.64 16.74 3.74
N HIS A 102 -2.36 16.48 5.02
CA HIS A 102 -1.01 16.21 5.52
C HIS A 102 -0.78 14.72 5.87
N ARG A 103 -1.51 13.81 5.23
CA ARG A 103 -1.42 12.35 5.45
C ARG A 103 0.00 11.79 5.36
N ARG A 104 0.88 12.38 4.53
CA ARG A 104 2.29 12.00 4.43
C ARG A 104 3.07 12.04 5.75
N ARG A 105 2.63 12.85 6.72
CA ARG A 105 3.23 12.92 8.07
C ARG A 105 3.10 11.62 8.86
N TYR A 106 2.21 10.73 8.43
CA TYR A 106 1.95 9.43 9.05
C TYR A 106 2.44 8.29 8.15
N ALA A 107 3.47 8.50 7.33
CA ALA A 107 4.05 7.50 6.46
C ALA A 107 4.39 6.21 7.22
N ASP A 108 3.91 5.06 6.74
CA ASP A 108 4.20 3.76 7.35
C ASP A 108 5.58 3.21 6.98
N THR A 109 6.35 3.93 6.15
CA THR A 109 7.79 3.65 6.00
C THR A 109 8.61 3.94 7.25
N ALA A 110 8.13 4.79 8.17
CA ALA A 110 8.92 5.30 9.29
C ALA A 110 9.65 4.19 10.08
N VAL A 111 10.94 4.39 10.32
CA VAL A 111 11.81 3.46 11.07
C VAL A 111 12.34 4.18 12.31
N LEU A 112 12.36 3.50 13.45
CA LEU A 112 13.04 3.98 14.65
C LEU A 112 14.49 3.49 14.62
N CYS A 113 15.45 4.41 14.58
CA CYS A 113 16.87 4.09 14.76
C CYS A 113 17.13 3.70 16.23
N ASP A 114 18.13 2.86 16.48
CA ASP A 114 18.51 2.45 17.85
C ASP A 114 18.92 3.63 18.74
N CYS A 115 19.36 4.76 18.17
CA CYS A 115 19.61 6.00 18.91
C CYS A 115 18.33 6.76 19.33
N GLY A 116 17.14 6.25 18.96
CA GLY A 116 15.84 6.85 19.27
C GLY A 116 15.27 7.80 18.21
N GLU A 117 16.00 8.10 17.14
CA GLU A 117 15.55 9.02 16.08
C GLU A 117 14.62 8.33 15.07
N ILE A 118 13.62 9.08 14.57
CA ILE A 118 12.62 8.55 13.63
C ILE A 118 13.01 8.91 12.19
N ILE A 119 13.31 7.90 11.38
CA ILE A 119 13.71 8.08 9.99
C ILE A 119 12.51 7.87 9.07
N THR A 120 12.09 8.92 8.37
CA THR A 120 11.04 8.83 7.31
C THR A 120 11.57 9.05 5.90
N LYS A 121 12.70 9.77 5.76
CA LYS A 121 13.29 10.17 4.48
C LYS A 121 14.79 10.41 4.58
N PHE A 122 15.44 10.40 3.42
CA PHE A 122 16.85 10.69 3.21
C PHE A 122 16.98 11.92 2.30
N ASP A 123 17.80 12.90 2.67
CA ASP A 123 18.14 14.04 1.83
C ASP A 123 19.12 13.59 0.75
N GLN A 124 18.80 13.88 -0.51
CA GLN A 124 19.59 13.54 -1.68
C GLN A 124 20.34 14.75 -2.27
N LYS A 125 20.24 15.95 -1.66
CA LYS A 125 20.67 17.20 -2.30
C LYS A 125 22.16 17.54 -2.16
N ASN A 126 22.95 16.76 -1.42
CA ASN A 126 24.33 17.12 -1.15
C ASN A 126 25.28 15.96 -1.48
N PRO A 127 25.81 15.89 -2.73
CA PRO A 127 26.65 14.78 -3.18
C PRO A 127 28.10 14.83 -2.65
N GLU A 128 28.56 15.96 -2.12
CA GLU A 128 29.92 16.12 -1.55
C GLU A 128 30.00 15.77 -0.06
N THR A 129 28.87 15.80 0.64
CA THR A 129 28.73 15.15 1.94
C THR A 129 28.24 13.71 1.69
N LYS A 130 29.06 12.70 2.02
CA LYS A 130 28.65 11.28 2.02
C LYS A 130 27.57 10.95 3.09
N ALA A 131 26.71 11.89 3.43
CA ALA A 131 25.71 11.78 4.48
C ALA A 131 24.37 12.30 3.95
N TRP A 132 23.49 11.35 3.68
CA TRP A 132 22.10 11.56 3.34
C TRP A 132 21.39 12.04 4.61
N GLU A 133 21.13 13.35 4.75
CA GLU A 133 20.57 13.92 5.98
C GLU A 133 19.12 13.46 6.23
N ILE A 134 18.82 13.12 7.47
CA ILE A 134 17.46 12.80 7.94
C ILE A 134 16.79 14.14 8.26
N ILE A 135 15.57 14.36 7.76
CA ILE A 135 14.89 15.67 7.91
C ILE A 135 14.17 15.79 9.28
N SER A 136 14.46 14.90 10.23
CA SER A 136 14.29 15.18 11.66
C SER A 136 15.63 14.98 12.36
N ASN A 137 15.97 16.01 13.14
CA ASN A 137 17.08 16.19 14.08
C ASN A 137 18.23 15.20 13.94
N SER A 138 19.39 15.75 13.56
CA SER A 138 20.72 15.18 13.74
C SER A 138 20.69 14.06 14.77
N HIS A 139 20.98 12.84 14.31
CA HIS A 139 21.25 11.72 15.20
C HIS A 139 22.04 12.22 16.42
N THR A 140 21.73 11.72 17.61
CA THR A 140 22.55 12.02 18.79
C THR A 140 24.02 11.74 18.49
N ASP A 141 24.95 12.49 19.07
CA ASP A 141 26.40 12.28 18.85
C ASP A 141 26.85 10.83 19.15
N GLU A 142 26.07 10.08 19.92
CA GLU A 142 26.30 8.67 20.27
C GLU A 142 25.75 7.66 19.23
N CYS A 143 25.12 8.14 18.14
CA CYS A 143 24.58 7.25 17.13
C CYS A 143 25.71 6.55 16.38
N ARG A 144 25.63 5.22 16.36
CA ARG A 144 26.60 4.40 15.62
C ARG A 144 26.22 4.31 14.15
N LYS A 145 27.22 4.38 13.29
CA LYS A 145 27.05 4.24 11.84
C LYS A 145 26.38 2.94 11.43
N GLU A 146 26.57 1.85 12.19
CA GLU A 146 25.88 0.59 11.92
C GLU A 146 24.35 0.71 12.09
N TRP A 147 23.87 1.46 13.09
CA TRP A 147 22.44 1.67 13.33
C TRP A 147 21.80 2.49 12.22
N GLU A 148 22.51 3.50 11.70
CA GLU A 148 22.07 4.28 10.55
C GLU A 148 21.92 3.40 9.29
N ILE A 149 22.93 2.56 9.02
CA ILE A 149 22.94 1.64 7.87
C ILE A 149 21.78 0.63 7.98
N GLN A 150 21.56 0.05 9.16
CA GLN A 150 20.47 -0.89 9.40
C GLN A 150 19.10 -0.23 9.26
N SER A 151 18.93 0.97 9.80
CA SER A 151 17.68 1.73 9.69
C SER A 151 17.39 2.09 8.23
N ARG A 152 18.44 2.41 7.45
CA ARG A 152 18.34 2.64 6.00
C ARG A 152 17.94 1.40 5.23
N ALA A 153 18.56 0.26 5.50
CA ALA A 153 18.17 -1.02 4.90
C ALA A 153 16.70 -1.35 5.20
N THR A 154 16.27 -1.10 6.44
CA THR A 154 14.88 -1.28 6.88
C THR A 154 13.92 -0.33 6.15
N LEU A 155 14.28 0.94 5.98
CA LEU A 155 13.47 1.92 5.24
C LEU A 155 13.25 1.46 3.79
N TRP A 156 14.30 0.98 3.12
CA TRP A 156 14.21 0.45 1.76
C TRP A 156 13.35 -0.80 1.68
N LYS A 157 13.48 -1.72 2.64
CA LYS A 157 12.61 -2.89 2.76
C LYS A 157 11.13 -2.49 2.91
N ASN A 158 10.84 -1.51 3.77
CA ASN A 158 9.48 -1.00 3.96
C ASN A 158 8.92 -0.37 2.69
N ARG A 159 9.73 0.41 1.96
CA ARG A 159 9.34 0.99 0.65
C ARG A 159 9.01 -0.09 -0.38
N ARG A 160 9.87 -1.11 -0.52
CA ARG A 160 9.61 -2.25 -1.42
C ARG A 160 8.30 -2.95 -1.07
N GLN A 161 8.04 -3.15 0.22
CA GLN A 161 6.80 -3.76 0.69
C GLN A 161 5.57 -2.90 0.36
N ILE A 162 5.63 -1.58 0.60
CA ILE A 162 4.54 -0.65 0.28
C ILE A 162 4.25 -0.63 -1.22
N ILE A 163 5.30 -0.62 -2.05
CA ILE A 163 5.16 -0.66 -3.51
C ILE A 163 4.48 -1.97 -3.94
N ASN A 164 4.94 -3.12 -3.43
CA ASN A 164 4.32 -4.41 -3.72
C ASN A 164 2.85 -4.47 -3.28
N GLN A 165 2.53 -3.98 -2.08
CA GLN A 165 1.16 -3.93 -1.56
C GLN A 165 0.26 -3.06 -2.43
N GLY A 166 0.65 -1.79 -2.68
CA GLY A 166 -0.18 -0.89 -3.47
C GLY A 166 -0.30 -1.34 -4.92
N ALA A 167 0.79 -1.84 -5.51
CA ALA A 167 0.74 -2.43 -6.83
C ALA A 167 -0.17 -3.65 -6.89
N TRP A 168 -0.22 -4.52 -5.86
CA TRP A 168 -1.14 -5.66 -5.84
C TRP A 168 -2.61 -5.22 -6.02
N PHE A 169 -2.99 -4.08 -5.44
CA PHE A 169 -4.32 -3.48 -5.57
C PHE A 169 -4.49 -2.54 -6.79
N GLY A 170 -3.47 -2.40 -7.64
CA GLY A 170 -3.48 -1.53 -8.81
C GLY A 170 -3.34 -0.04 -8.50
N HIS A 171 -2.76 0.32 -7.36
CA HIS A 171 -2.45 1.71 -7.05
C HIS A 171 -1.29 2.21 -7.90
N SER A 172 -1.40 3.46 -8.34
CA SER A 172 -0.31 4.17 -8.99
C SER A 172 0.82 4.47 -7.99
N PHE A 173 2.04 4.64 -8.51
CA PHE A 173 3.17 5.05 -7.68
C PHE A 173 2.90 6.35 -6.93
N ARG A 174 2.25 7.32 -7.59
CA ARG A 174 1.83 8.59 -6.98
C ARG A 174 0.93 8.42 -5.76
N GLU A 175 0.05 7.43 -5.76
CA GLU A 175 -0.81 7.17 -4.61
C GLU A 175 -0.01 6.61 -3.42
N MET A 176 1.07 5.88 -3.71
CA MET A 176 1.96 5.28 -2.71
C MET A 176 2.99 6.25 -2.13
N THR A 177 3.33 7.36 -2.81
CA THR A 177 4.35 8.32 -2.31
C THR A 177 4.01 8.89 -0.92
N ASN A 178 2.72 9.06 -0.62
CA ASN A 178 2.25 9.53 0.69
C ASN A 178 2.58 8.54 1.82
N ARG A 179 2.58 7.24 1.54
CA ARG A 179 2.97 6.18 2.48
C ARG A 179 4.46 6.15 2.74
N MET A 180 5.25 6.73 1.84
CA MET A 180 6.72 6.71 1.86
C MET A 180 7.36 8.05 2.24
N ASP A 181 6.55 9.08 2.56
CA ASP A 181 6.99 10.48 2.77
C ASP A 181 7.86 11.02 1.61
N MET A 182 7.50 10.66 0.37
CA MET A 182 8.22 11.03 -0.85
C MET A 182 7.50 12.15 -1.63
N SER A 183 8.27 13.02 -2.29
CA SER A 183 7.74 14.02 -3.23
C SER A 183 7.42 13.40 -4.60
N GLU A 184 6.36 13.88 -5.27
CA GLU A 184 5.70 13.16 -6.37
C GLU A 184 6.50 12.99 -7.68
N ILE A 185 7.50 13.84 -7.98
CA ILE A 185 7.89 14.07 -9.40
C ILE A 185 9.27 13.52 -9.79
N SER A 186 10.29 13.59 -8.93
CA SER A 186 11.67 13.20 -9.32
C SER A 186 12.16 11.89 -8.72
N SER A 187 11.42 11.29 -7.78
CA SER A 187 11.90 10.18 -6.96
C SER A 187 11.30 8.81 -7.32
N ALA A 188 10.29 8.78 -8.20
CA ALA A 188 9.58 7.54 -8.54
C ALA A 188 10.45 6.55 -9.31
N ASN A 189 11.07 7.00 -10.40
CA ASN A 189 11.94 6.15 -11.23
C ASN A 189 13.21 5.76 -10.48
N GLY A 190 13.79 6.67 -9.68
CA GLY A 190 14.99 6.39 -8.88
C GLY A 190 14.76 5.26 -7.87
N VAL A 191 13.70 5.36 -7.07
CA VAL A 191 13.38 4.34 -6.06
C VAL A 191 13.07 2.98 -6.68
N THR A 192 12.36 2.93 -7.80
CA THR A 192 12.03 1.65 -8.42
C THR A 192 13.24 0.99 -9.08
N VAL A 193 14.17 1.78 -9.63
CA VAL A 193 15.45 1.30 -10.16
C VAL A 193 16.33 0.78 -9.02
N GLU A 194 16.48 1.54 -7.93
CA GLU A 194 17.28 1.14 -6.76
C GLU A 194 16.72 -0.12 -6.08
N LEU A 195 15.41 -0.35 -6.15
CA LEU A 195 14.76 -1.54 -5.61
C LEU A 195 14.66 -2.71 -6.62
N GLU A 196 15.16 -2.52 -7.84
CA GLU A 196 15.09 -3.49 -8.95
C GLU A 196 13.65 -3.96 -9.23
N MET A 197 12.70 -3.01 -9.21
CA MET A 197 11.28 -3.27 -9.37
C MET A 197 10.81 -2.85 -10.77
N ASP A 198 10.25 -3.81 -11.50
CA ASP A 198 9.55 -3.54 -12.76
C ASP A 198 8.11 -3.08 -12.49
N MET A 199 7.92 -1.76 -12.42
CA MET A 199 6.60 -1.16 -12.18
C MET A 199 5.60 -1.44 -13.31
N GLN A 200 6.06 -1.66 -14.55
CA GLN A 200 5.16 -1.96 -15.67
C GLN A 200 4.62 -3.38 -15.51
N LEU A 201 5.49 -4.34 -15.20
CA LEU A 201 5.08 -5.72 -14.91
C LEU A 201 4.14 -5.78 -13.70
N LEU A 202 4.47 -5.08 -12.61
CA LEU A 202 3.62 -5.02 -11.42
C LEU A 202 2.24 -4.44 -11.73
N LYS A 203 2.18 -3.37 -12.52
CA LYS A 203 0.92 -2.78 -12.99
C LYS A 203 0.14 -3.76 -13.87
N ALA A 204 0.79 -4.42 -14.83
CA ALA A 204 0.13 -5.40 -15.69
C ALA A 204 -0.50 -6.55 -14.90
N LYS A 205 0.24 -7.11 -13.94
CA LYS A 205 -0.28 -8.14 -13.01
C LYS A 205 -1.48 -7.64 -12.20
N ALA A 206 -1.43 -6.41 -11.72
CA ALA A 206 -2.52 -5.80 -10.98
C ALA A 206 -3.79 -5.65 -11.82
N LEU A 207 -3.66 -5.12 -13.04
CA LEU A 207 -4.80 -4.94 -13.95
C LEU A 207 -5.43 -6.28 -14.33
N ALA A 208 -4.61 -7.30 -14.58
CA ALA A 208 -5.08 -8.66 -14.82
C ALA A 208 -5.87 -9.21 -13.61
N ARG A 209 -5.34 -9.06 -12.39
CA ARG A 209 -6.01 -9.47 -11.16
C ARG A 209 -7.35 -8.75 -10.95
N ILE A 210 -7.39 -7.44 -11.18
CA ILE A 210 -8.63 -6.66 -11.12
C ILE A 210 -9.63 -7.18 -12.14
N GLY A 211 -9.24 -7.30 -13.41
CA GLY A 211 -10.11 -7.75 -14.49
C GLY A 211 -10.73 -9.13 -14.23
N ARG A 212 -9.90 -10.08 -13.78
CA ARG A 212 -10.33 -11.43 -13.40
C ARG A 212 -11.29 -11.44 -12.21
N THR A 213 -11.01 -10.62 -11.20
CA THR A 213 -11.90 -10.48 -10.04
C THR A 213 -13.24 -9.85 -10.46
N VAL A 214 -13.22 -8.83 -11.33
CA VAL A 214 -14.45 -8.24 -11.87
C VAL A 214 -15.24 -9.30 -12.64
N ALA A 215 -14.59 -10.07 -13.52
CA ALA A 215 -15.23 -11.13 -14.29
C ALA A 215 -15.94 -12.15 -13.38
N LEU A 216 -15.26 -12.63 -12.33
CA LEU A 216 -15.83 -13.57 -11.36
C LEU A 216 -17.01 -12.99 -10.58
N LEU A 217 -16.92 -11.72 -10.16
CA LEU A 217 -17.98 -11.08 -9.37
C LEU A 217 -19.23 -10.74 -10.18
N ARG A 218 -19.16 -10.74 -11.52
CA ARG A 218 -20.29 -10.37 -12.38
C ARG A 218 -21.46 -11.34 -12.32
N ASP A 219 -21.22 -12.57 -11.92
CA ASP A 219 -22.28 -13.56 -11.73
C ASP A 219 -23.22 -13.19 -10.57
N ARG A 220 -22.74 -12.34 -9.64
CA ARG A 220 -23.48 -11.93 -8.43
C ARG A 220 -23.80 -10.44 -8.39
N TYR A 221 -23.00 -9.59 -9.04
CA TYR A 221 -23.11 -8.15 -8.93
C TYR A 221 -23.07 -7.45 -10.29
N THR A 222 -23.76 -6.31 -10.38
CA THR A 222 -23.61 -5.43 -11.54
C THR A 222 -22.21 -4.83 -11.59
N VAL A 223 -21.69 -4.58 -12.81
CA VAL A 223 -20.39 -3.90 -13.00
C VAL A 223 -20.36 -2.53 -12.29
N LYS A 224 -21.50 -1.84 -12.21
CA LYS A 224 -21.62 -0.57 -11.47
C LYS A 224 -21.30 -0.75 -9.98
N LYS A 225 -21.84 -1.80 -9.35
CA LYS A 225 -21.62 -2.09 -7.93
C LYS A 225 -20.17 -2.52 -7.66
N ILE A 226 -19.61 -3.38 -8.51
CA ILE A 226 -18.19 -3.78 -8.43
C ILE A 226 -17.27 -2.55 -8.59
N ALA A 227 -17.53 -1.70 -9.59
CA ALA A 227 -16.74 -0.49 -9.82
C ALA A 227 -16.77 0.47 -8.61
N ARG A 228 -17.93 0.62 -7.97
CA ARG A 228 -18.09 1.40 -6.72
C ARG A 228 -17.24 0.82 -5.58
N ALA A 229 -17.25 -0.50 -5.38
CA ALA A 229 -16.41 -1.17 -4.39
C ALA A 229 -14.91 -0.97 -4.65
N TYR A 230 -14.49 -0.98 -5.92
CA TYR A 230 -13.11 -0.70 -6.33
C TYR A 230 -12.72 0.79 -6.26
N GLY A 231 -13.70 1.70 -6.20
CA GLY A 231 -13.44 3.13 -6.33
C GLY A 231 -12.94 3.53 -7.72
N ILE A 232 -13.40 2.84 -8.76
CA ILE A 232 -13.06 3.10 -10.16
C ILE A 232 -14.30 3.40 -11.00
N SER A 233 -14.12 3.95 -12.21
CA SER A 233 -15.24 4.22 -13.10
C SER A 233 -15.82 2.91 -13.68
N ARG A 234 -17.14 2.91 -13.92
CA ARG A 234 -17.81 1.78 -14.59
C ARG A 234 -17.19 1.45 -15.96
N PRO A 235 -16.90 2.43 -16.85
CA PRO A 235 -16.25 2.13 -18.13
C PRO A 235 -14.89 1.45 -17.96
N TYR A 236 -14.10 1.87 -16.97
CA TYR A 236 -12.80 1.28 -16.71
C TYR A 236 -12.91 -0.16 -16.19
N ALA A 237 -13.82 -0.41 -15.25
CA ALA A 237 -14.11 -1.78 -14.81
C ALA A 237 -14.58 -2.67 -15.97
N SER A 238 -15.40 -2.12 -16.89
CA SER A 238 -15.84 -2.82 -18.09
C SER A 238 -14.69 -3.18 -19.04
N GLU A 239 -13.75 -2.26 -19.23
CA GLU A 239 -12.58 -2.48 -20.06
C GLU A 239 -11.67 -3.56 -19.49
N LEU A 240 -11.45 -3.56 -18.18
CA LEU A 240 -10.56 -4.52 -17.51
C LEU A 240 -11.06 -5.95 -17.60
N TYR A 241 -12.35 -6.21 -17.38
CA TYR A 241 -12.86 -7.58 -17.50
C TYR A 241 -12.79 -8.08 -18.96
N ARG A 242 -12.99 -7.20 -19.95
CA ARG A 242 -12.92 -7.57 -21.38
C ARG A 242 -11.51 -7.95 -21.80
N LYS A 243 -10.49 -7.31 -21.22
CA LYS A 243 -9.07 -7.58 -21.50
C LYS A 243 -8.52 -8.80 -20.77
N HIS A 244 -9.12 -9.17 -19.64
CA HIS A 244 -8.61 -10.21 -18.76
C HIS A 244 -9.75 -11.12 -18.28
N PRO A 245 -10.27 -11.99 -19.16
CA PRO A 245 -11.22 -13.02 -18.75
C PRO A 245 -10.56 -14.02 -17.78
N THR A 246 -11.38 -14.86 -17.15
CA THR A 246 -10.99 -15.77 -16.05
C THR A 246 -9.95 -16.83 -16.43
N ASP A 247 -9.76 -17.09 -17.73
CA ASP A 247 -9.09 -18.29 -18.22
C ASP A 247 -7.57 -18.09 -18.48
N ASP A 248 -7.08 -16.85 -18.50
CA ASP A 248 -5.65 -16.56 -18.64
C ASP A 248 -4.91 -16.79 -17.32
N THR A 249 -3.69 -17.33 -17.36
CA THR A 249 -2.81 -17.43 -16.20
C THR A 249 -2.09 -16.10 -15.92
N LEU A 250 -1.63 -15.85 -14.68
CA LEU A 250 -0.72 -14.70 -14.44
C LEU A 250 0.62 -14.86 -15.18
N GLU A 251 0.99 -16.09 -15.53
CA GLU A 251 2.20 -16.42 -16.28
C GLU A 251 2.13 -15.92 -17.73
N ASP A 252 0.95 -15.94 -18.35
CA ASP A 252 0.74 -15.36 -19.68
C ASP A 252 1.04 -13.85 -19.71
N VAL A 253 0.68 -13.15 -18.64
CA VAL A 253 0.98 -11.73 -18.45
C VAL A 253 2.48 -11.48 -18.26
N ILE A 254 3.16 -12.38 -17.54
CA ILE A 254 4.62 -12.31 -17.33
C ILE A 254 5.36 -12.52 -18.66
N THR A 255 4.91 -13.48 -19.46
CA THR A 255 5.51 -13.81 -20.75
C THR A 255 5.31 -12.67 -21.77
N ALA A 256 4.16 -12.00 -21.75
CA ALA A 256 3.85 -10.85 -22.61
C ALA A 256 4.59 -9.57 -22.23
N HIS A 257 5.12 -9.48 -20.99
CA HIS A 257 5.94 -8.38 -20.50
C HIS A 257 7.32 -8.92 -20.11
N PRO A 258 8.17 -9.35 -21.08
CA PRO A 258 9.51 -9.80 -20.77
C PRO A 258 10.21 -8.66 -20.04
N SER A 259 10.58 -8.91 -18.78
CA SER A 259 11.25 -7.94 -17.93
C SER A 259 12.35 -7.26 -18.74
N THR A 260 12.25 -5.94 -18.89
CA THR A 260 13.40 -5.16 -19.35
C THR A 260 14.44 -5.34 -18.27
N LYS A 261 15.39 -6.25 -18.49
CA LYS A 261 16.59 -6.36 -17.65
C LYS A 261 17.12 -4.94 -17.49
N PHE A 262 17.12 -4.44 -16.27
CA PHE A 262 17.74 -3.16 -15.97
C PHE A 262 19.24 -3.34 -16.27
N THR A 263 19.69 -2.87 -17.43
CA THR A 263 21.11 -2.66 -17.67
C THR A 263 21.52 -1.53 -16.74
N ILE A 264 22.10 -1.89 -15.60
CA ILE A 264 22.81 -0.92 -14.76
C ILE A 264 23.88 -0.33 -15.69
N PRO A 265 23.87 0.99 -15.95
CA PRO A 265 24.95 1.60 -16.72
C PRO A 265 26.25 1.26 -16.00
N GLU A 266 27.18 0.61 -16.69
CA GLU A 266 28.50 0.32 -16.14
C GLU A 266 29.06 1.62 -15.56
N ALA A 267 29.34 1.61 -14.26
CA ALA A 267 29.97 2.73 -13.61
C ALA A 267 31.28 2.99 -14.35
N LYS A 268 31.39 4.15 -15.00
CA LYS A 268 32.67 4.61 -15.55
C LYS A 268 33.63 4.71 -14.37
N ALA A 269 34.59 3.80 -14.34
CA ALA A 269 35.70 3.79 -13.40
C ALA A 269 36.60 5.01 -13.58
#